data_AF-A0A8C2WM45-F1
#
_entry.id   AF-A0A8C2WM45-F1
#
_cell.length_a   1.000
_cell.length_b   1.000
_cell.length_c   1.000
_cell.angle_alpha   90.00
_cell.angle_beta   90.00
_cell.angle_gamma   90.00
#
_symmetry.space_group_name_H-M   'P 1'
#
loop_
_entity.id
_entity.type
_entity.pdbx_description
1 polymer ?
#
loop_
_entity_poly.entity_id
_entity_poly.type
_entity_poly.pdbx_seq_one_letter_code
_entity_poly.pdbx_strand_id
1 'polypeptide(L)'
;MRGLHFFHAVLMVGLNTALKPPHKFLEQEELRLMQRSSFYLEIRRHNLSPPADEPQDPLQLSDSIVWTLIDKQRLQSAKALAKTRVTFLLTLQELLYEELIEACRELKAFNDQGLADGDTAAHVQQRLLQTHQDLNDFESRMTRNAATLHLRNQLIPNKVHSSRIILRASLIIKLPVMFNRLKSCVTSNIVHLHWEVADMQSEDLNQEFKIHVKSLHPTSAEKEEVSQSVCKSYDVQVKNLKPNRYYEFSVRRVDIITLVSRQWTDTIILATFPNKKPQQFGEVSAGD
;
A
#
# COMPACT_ATOMS: atom_id res chain seq x y z
N MET A 1 -12.43 10.93 -6.01
CA MET A 1 -12.02 9.52 -6.21
C MET A 1 -12.58 9.04 -7.54
N ARG A 2 -11.80 9.14 -8.63
CA ARG A 2 -12.23 8.76 -10.00
C ARG A 2 -11.64 7.42 -10.48
N GLY A 3 -11.02 6.64 -9.59
CA GLY A 3 -10.43 5.34 -9.91
C GLY A 3 -11.42 4.17 -10.05
N LEU A 4 -12.69 4.34 -9.68
CA LEU A 4 -13.67 3.24 -9.66
C LEU A 4 -14.70 3.25 -10.81
N HIS A 5 -14.63 4.22 -11.72
CA HIS A 5 -15.62 4.36 -12.81
C HIS A 5 -15.13 3.88 -14.19
N PHE A 6 -13.93 3.31 -14.29
CA PHE A 6 -13.40 2.83 -15.57
C PHE A 6 -13.73 1.35 -15.87
N PHE A 7 -14.25 0.60 -14.89
CA PHE A 7 -14.52 -0.84 -15.01
C PHE A 7 -15.75 -1.21 -15.86
N HIS A 8 -16.57 -0.23 -16.26
CA HIS A 8 -17.79 -0.51 -17.01
C HIS A 8 -17.59 -0.53 -18.54
N ALA A 9 -16.50 0.03 -19.07
CA ALA A 9 -16.35 0.25 -20.51
C ALA A 9 -15.69 -0.91 -21.29
N VAL A 10 -15.13 -1.92 -20.59
CA VAL A 10 -14.28 -2.93 -21.23
C VAL A 10 -14.96 -4.29 -21.40
N LEU A 11 -15.99 -4.59 -20.61
CA LEU A 11 -16.66 -5.90 -20.66
C LEU A 11 -17.52 -6.10 -21.93
N MET A 12 -17.94 -5.03 -22.61
CA MET A 12 -18.77 -5.14 -23.82
C MET A 12 -17.99 -5.45 -25.11
N VAL A 13 -16.66 -5.50 -25.05
CA VAL A 13 -15.81 -5.83 -26.23
C VAL A 13 -15.23 -7.25 -26.14
N GLY A 14 -15.17 -7.85 -24.94
CA GLY A 14 -14.45 -9.10 -24.70
C GLY A 14 -15.16 -10.41 -25.11
N LEU A 15 -16.46 -10.38 -25.38
CA LEU A 15 -17.21 -11.58 -25.76
C LEU A 15 -17.36 -11.79 -27.28
N ASN A 16 -16.92 -10.85 -28.13
CA ASN A 16 -17.28 -10.90 -29.55
C ASN A 16 -16.15 -10.93 -30.58
N THR A 17 -14.88 -10.90 -30.18
CA THR A 17 -13.80 -11.18 -31.14
C THR A 17 -12.60 -11.79 -30.43
N ALA A 18 -12.33 -13.07 -30.76
CA ALA A 18 -11.01 -13.72 -30.75
C ALA A 18 -10.01 -13.23 -29.69
N LEU A 19 -9.82 -14.07 -28.65
CA LEU A 19 -8.56 -14.28 -27.91
C LEU A 19 -7.45 -13.26 -28.23
N LYS A 20 -7.54 -12.06 -27.64
CA LYS A 20 -6.40 -11.16 -27.48
C LYS A 20 -6.22 -10.87 -25.98
N PRO A 21 -5.00 -10.99 -25.43
CA PRO A 21 -4.75 -10.73 -24.03
C PRO A 21 -4.33 -9.27 -23.82
N PRO A 22 -5.19 -8.42 -23.22
CA PRO A 22 -4.66 -7.26 -22.51
C PRO A 22 -5.13 -7.15 -21.05
N HIS A 23 -5.93 -8.09 -20.54
CA HIS A 23 -6.60 -7.88 -19.23
C HIS A 23 -5.98 -8.60 -18.03
N LYS A 24 -5.24 -9.70 -18.21
CA LYS A 24 -4.62 -10.43 -17.07
C LYS A 24 -3.60 -9.60 -16.28
N PHE A 25 -2.94 -8.63 -16.91
CA PHE A 25 -1.88 -7.85 -16.27
C PHE A 25 -2.41 -6.72 -15.38
N LEU A 26 -3.58 -6.16 -15.70
CA LEU A 26 -4.16 -5.07 -14.90
C LEU A 26 -4.70 -5.62 -13.57
N GLU A 27 -5.47 -6.70 -13.62
CA GLU A 27 -6.11 -7.27 -12.44
C GLU A 27 -5.07 -7.84 -11.45
N GLN A 28 -3.99 -8.44 -11.96
CA GLN A 28 -2.89 -8.94 -11.11
C GLN A 28 -2.07 -7.80 -10.47
N GLU A 29 -1.92 -6.66 -11.14
CA GLU A 29 -1.23 -5.51 -10.56
C GLU A 29 -2.06 -4.85 -9.46
N GLU A 30 -3.37 -4.76 -9.64
CA GLU A 30 -4.30 -4.26 -8.60
C GLU A 30 -4.30 -5.15 -7.36
N LEU A 31 -4.34 -6.47 -7.52
CA LEU A 31 -4.18 -7.41 -6.42
C LEU A 31 -2.86 -7.17 -5.69
N ARG A 32 -1.76 -7.04 -6.44
CA ARG A 32 -0.43 -6.77 -5.85
C ARG A 32 -0.39 -5.44 -5.11
N LEU A 33 -0.99 -4.39 -5.66
CA LEU A 33 -1.08 -3.09 -4.98
C LEU A 33 -1.86 -3.20 -3.68
N MET A 34 -2.96 -3.95 -3.66
CA MET A 34 -3.76 -4.17 -2.45
C MET A 34 -3.03 -5.03 -1.41
N GLN A 35 -2.36 -6.10 -1.84
CA GLN A 35 -1.52 -6.92 -0.97
C GLN A 35 -0.36 -6.11 -0.36
N ARG A 36 0.19 -5.14 -1.11
CA ARG A 36 1.23 -4.22 -0.65
C ARG A 36 0.69 -2.98 0.08
N SER A 37 -0.62 -2.83 0.22
CA SER A 37 -1.19 -1.67 0.89
C SER A 37 -1.06 -1.77 2.41
N SER A 38 -1.03 -0.61 3.06
CA SER A 38 -1.10 -0.54 4.52
C SER A 38 -2.53 -0.23 4.97
N PHE A 39 -2.96 -0.87 6.05
CA PHE A 39 -4.33 -0.80 6.54
C PHE A 39 -4.37 -0.09 7.89
N TYR A 40 -5.32 0.83 8.06
CA TYR A 40 -5.45 1.67 9.25
C TYR A 40 -6.90 1.70 9.73
N LEU A 41 -7.09 1.89 11.04
CA LEU A 41 -8.36 2.35 11.56
C LEU A 41 -8.46 3.87 11.42
N GLU A 42 -9.55 4.34 10.86
CA GLU A 42 -9.95 5.73 10.99
C GLU A 42 -11.07 5.82 12.01
N ILE A 43 -10.87 6.66 13.02
CA ILE A 43 -11.83 6.86 14.11
C ILE A 43 -12.45 8.23 13.90
N ARG A 44 -13.73 8.25 13.58
CA ARG A 44 -14.52 9.48 13.41
C ARG A 44 -15.59 9.58 14.47
N ARG A 45 -15.89 10.81 14.87
CA ARG A 45 -17.05 11.08 15.71
C ARG A 45 -18.31 11.06 14.87
N HIS A 46 -19.34 10.44 15.41
CA HIS A 46 -20.68 10.53 14.87
C HIS A 46 -21.44 11.59 15.66
N ASN A 47 -21.44 12.82 15.14
CA ASN A 47 -22.23 13.89 15.70
C ASN A 47 -23.70 13.56 15.42
N LEU A 48 -24.44 13.14 16.44
CA LEU A 48 -25.90 13.21 16.37
C LEU A 48 -26.25 14.69 16.46
N SER A 49 -26.95 15.20 15.44
CA SER A 49 -27.51 16.55 15.52
C SER A 49 -28.41 16.60 16.76
N PRO A 50 -28.24 17.59 17.66
CA PRO A 50 -29.12 17.69 18.81
C PRO A 50 -30.56 17.92 18.32
N PRO A 51 -31.58 17.32 18.97
CA PRO A 51 -32.96 17.70 18.72
C PRO A 51 -33.12 19.21 18.96
N ALA A 52 -33.99 19.86 18.17
CA ALA A 52 -34.09 21.31 18.04
C ALA A 52 -34.40 22.09 19.35
N ASP A 53 -34.69 21.39 20.45
CA ASP A 53 -35.19 21.96 21.71
C ASP A 53 -34.25 21.80 22.92
N GLU A 54 -33.00 21.34 22.73
CA GLU A 54 -31.99 21.35 23.81
C GLU A 54 -30.94 22.46 23.62
N PRO A 55 -30.54 23.17 24.69
CA PRO A 55 -29.43 24.12 24.62
C PRO A 55 -28.18 23.40 24.14
N GLN A 56 -27.48 24.01 23.17
CA GLN A 56 -26.26 23.45 22.60
C GLN A 56 -25.27 23.09 23.72
N ASP A 57 -24.94 21.81 23.82
CA ASP A 57 -23.98 21.31 24.80
C ASP A 57 -22.60 21.99 24.54
N PRO A 58 -21.97 22.66 25.51
CA PRO A 58 -20.78 23.49 25.28
C PRO A 58 -19.51 22.74 24.90
N LEU A 59 -19.53 21.41 24.83
CA LEU A 59 -18.32 20.60 24.72
C LEU A 59 -18.02 20.24 23.26
N GLN A 60 -17.63 21.24 22.47
CA GLN A 60 -16.78 21.03 21.29
C GLN A 60 -15.43 20.45 21.76
N LEU A 61 -15.40 19.15 22.06
CA LEU A 61 -14.18 18.47 22.48
C LEU A 61 -13.16 18.53 21.34
N SER A 62 -11.92 18.89 21.61
CA SER A 62 -10.85 18.79 20.60
C SER A 62 -10.52 17.32 20.31
N ASP A 63 -9.97 17.02 19.12
CA ASP A 63 -9.59 15.65 18.76
C ASP A 63 -8.58 15.05 19.73
N SER A 64 -7.69 15.88 20.28
CA SER A 64 -6.77 15.48 21.34
C SER A 64 -7.49 14.90 22.57
N ILE A 65 -8.59 15.51 23.01
CA ILE A 65 -9.33 15.02 24.19
C ILE A 65 -10.01 13.69 23.87
N VAL A 66 -10.59 13.53 22.66
CA VAL A 66 -11.21 12.26 22.27
C VAL A 66 -10.19 11.12 22.21
N TRP A 67 -8.96 11.38 21.75
CA TRP A 67 -7.89 10.38 21.80
C TRP A 67 -7.51 9.96 23.22
N THR A 68 -7.61 10.85 24.21
CA THR A 68 -7.38 10.48 25.62
C THR A 68 -8.50 9.62 26.22
N LEU A 69 -9.71 9.71 25.68
CA LEU A 69 -10.87 8.92 26.12
C LEU A 69 -10.90 7.50 25.55
N ILE A 70 -10.13 7.24 24.50
CA ILE A 70 -10.06 5.91 23.88
C ILE A 70 -9.30 4.96 24.80
N ASP A 71 -9.97 3.88 25.18
CA ASP A 71 -9.37 2.78 25.91
C ASP A 71 -8.37 2.04 25.02
N LYS A 72 -7.12 1.95 25.51
CA LYS A 72 -6.03 1.34 24.75
C LYS A 72 -6.28 -0.15 24.47
N GLN A 73 -6.84 -0.89 25.43
CA GLN A 73 -7.08 -2.33 25.27
C GLN A 73 -8.17 -2.58 24.23
N ARG A 74 -9.27 -1.82 24.28
CA ARG A 74 -10.36 -1.89 23.31
C ARG A 74 -9.92 -1.48 21.91
N LEU A 75 -9.04 -0.47 21.81
CA LEU A 75 -8.40 -0.12 20.54
C LEU A 75 -7.53 -1.27 20.00
N GLN A 76 -6.74 -1.94 20.84
CA GLN A 76 -5.97 -3.12 20.39
C GLN A 76 -6.88 -4.26 19.94
N SER A 77 -7.96 -4.56 20.66
CA SER A 77 -8.94 -5.57 20.26
C SER A 77 -9.60 -5.23 18.92
N ALA A 78 -9.96 -3.97 18.71
CA ALA A 78 -10.47 -3.48 17.44
C ALA A 78 -9.47 -3.65 16.30
N LYS A 79 -8.20 -3.33 16.54
CA LYS A 79 -7.11 -3.54 15.57
C LYS A 79 -6.90 -5.02 15.26
N ALA A 80 -6.98 -5.89 16.25
CA ALA A 80 -6.86 -7.34 16.05
C ALA A 80 -8.00 -7.87 15.16
N LEU A 81 -9.25 -7.48 15.45
CA LEU A 81 -10.41 -7.85 14.62
C LEU A 81 -10.25 -7.32 13.18
N ALA A 82 -9.83 -6.07 13.04
CA ALA A 82 -9.58 -5.47 11.73
C ALA A 82 -8.47 -6.22 10.97
N LYS A 83 -7.40 -6.62 11.67
CA LYS A 83 -6.29 -7.38 11.09
C LYS A 83 -6.76 -8.73 10.59
N THR A 84 -7.54 -9.48 11.38
CA THR A 84 -8.13 -10.75 10.95
C THR A 84 -8.98 -10.58 9.70
N ARG A 85 -9.81 -9.52 9.65
CA ARG A 85 -10.60 -9.20 8.45
C ARG A 85 -9.72 -8.91 7.25
N VAL A 86 -8.72 -8.03 7.38
CA VAL A 86 -7.77 -7.72 6.31
C VAL A 86 -7.08 -8.98 5.79
N THR A 87 -6.58 -9.85 6.67
CA THR A 87 -5.94 -11.10 6.29
C THR A 87 -6.90 -12.01 5.53
N PHE A 88 -8.10 -12.23 6.05
CA PHE A 88 -9.12 -13.02 5.36
C PHE A 88 -9.44 -12.45 3.97
N LEU A 89 -9.60 -11.13 3.87
CA LEU A 89 -9.93 -10.48 2.61
C LEU A 89 -8.83 -10.67 1.57
N LEU A 90 -7.57 -10.44 1.95
CA LEU A 90 -6.43 -10.58 1.05
C LEU A 90 -6.24 -12.04 0.59
N THR A 91 -6.39 -13.00 1.50
CA THR A 91 -6.27 -14.43 1.18
C THR A 91 -7.39 -14.91 0.26
N LEU A 92 -8.65 -14.53 0.54
CA LEU A 92 -9.76 -14.92 -0.34
C LEU A 92 -9.59 -14.34 -1.73
N GLN A 93 -9.15 -13.08 -1.83
CA GLN A 93 -8.89 -12.46 -3.11
C GLN A 93 -7.79 -13.20 -3.87
N GLU A 94 -6.66 -13.50 -3.23
CA GLU A 94 -5.57 -14.29 -3.84
C GLU A 94 -6.07 -15.63 -4.40
N LEU A 95 -6.85 -16.38 -3.63
CA LEU A 95 -7.43 -17.66 -4.06
C LEU A 95 -8.35 -17.52 -5.29
N LEU A 96 -9.22 -16.49 -5.31
CA LEU A 96 -10.11 -16.25 -6.45
C LEU A 96 -9.32 -15.89 -7.72
N TYR A 97 -8.24 -15.13 -7.56
CA TYR A 97 -7.35 -14.78 -8.67
C TYR A 97 -6.57 -15.98 -9.22
N GLU A 98 -6.07 -16.85 -8.34
CA GLU A 98 -5.41 -18.10 -8.75
C GLU A 98 -6.38 -18.99 -9.55
N GLU A 99 -7.62 -19.13 -9.08
CA GLU A 99 -8.67 -19.90 -9.77
C GLU A 99 -8.98 -19.32 -11.16
N LEU A 100 -9.08 -17.99 -11.29
CA LEU A 100 -9.27 -17.32 -12.58
C LEU A 100 -8.10 -17.58 -13.54
N ILE A 101 -6.86 -17.51 -13.05
CA ILE A 101 -5.66 -17.75 -13.86
C ILE A 101 -5.65 -19.19 -14.36
N GLU A 102 -5.97 -20.16 -13.49
CA GLU A 102 -6.04 -21.58 -13.82
C GLU A 102 -7.14 -21.86 -14.85
N ALA A 103 -8.37 -21.41 -14.61
CA ALA A 103 -9.49 -21.58 -15.53
C ALA A 103 -9.17 -20.99 -16.92
N CYS A 104 -8.53 -19.81 -16.97
CA CYS A 104 -8.08 -19.24 -18.24
C CYS A 104 -6.98 -20.07 -18.92
N ARG A 105 -6.12 -20.75 -18.16
CA ARG A 105 -5.04 -21.59 -18.70
C ARG A 105 -5.61 -22.88 -19.28
N GLU A 106 -6.52 -23.53 -18.56
CA GLU A 106 -7.27 -24.71 -19.02
C GLU A 106 -8.01 -24.39 -20.34
N LEU A 107 -8.75 -23.29 -20.38
CA LEU A 107 -9.54 -22.88 -21.54
C LEU A 107 -8.66 -22.55 -22.76
N LYS A 108 -7.47 -21.98 -22.53
CA LYS A 108 -6.48 -21.78 -23.60
C LYS A 108 -5.93 -23.11 -24.11
N ALA A 109 -5.60 -24.05 -23.22
CA ALA A 109 -5.09 -25.36 -23.62
C ALA A 109 -6.09 -26.14 -24.48
N PHE A 110 -7.39 -26.06 -24.16
CA PHE A 110 -8.45 -26.64 -24.98
C PHE A 110 -8.50 -26.06 -26.39
N ASN A 111 -8.39 -24.74 -26.51
CA ASN A 111 -8.37 -24.06 -27.81
C ASN A 111 -7.12 -24.41 -28.62
N ASP A 112 -5.96 -24.52 -27.98
CA ASP A 112 -4.68 -24.79 -28.65
C ASP A 112 -4.54 -26.27 -29.07
N GLN A 113 -5.16 -27.20 -28.35
CA GLN A 113 -5.06 -28.65 -28.62
C GLN A 113 -6.14 -29.17 -29.58
N GLY A 114 -7.21 -28.40 -29.85
CA GLY A 114 -8.28 -28.78 -30.79
C GLY A 114 -9.04 -30.07 -30.42
N LEU A 115 -8.85 -30.58 -29.20
CA LEU A 115 -9.29 -31.91 -28.72
C LEU A 115 -10.28 -31.82 -27.55
N ALA A 116 -10.83 -30.64 -27.29
CA ALA A 116 -11.71 -30.44 -26.14
C ALA A 116 -13.08 -31.06 -26.38
N ASP A 117 -13.48 -31.97 -25.49
CA ASP A 117 -14.86 -32.33 -25.27
C ASP A 117 -15.67 -31.06 -24.95
N GLY A 118 -16.72 -30.80 -25.73
CA GLY A 118 -17.49 -29.55 -25.67
C GLY A 118 -18.12 -29.31 -24.30
N ASP A 119 -18.48 -30.39 -23.60
CA ASP A 119 -19.05 -30.33 -22.26
C ASP A 119 -18.00 -29.90 -21.22
N THR A 120 -16.78 -30.40 -21.34
CA THR A 120 -15.65 -30.00 -20.47
C THR A 120 -15.29 -28.52 -20.67
N ALA A 121 -15.25 -28.04 -21.93
CA ALA A 121 -14.97 -26.64 -22.23
C ALA A 121 -16.07 -25.71 -21.70
N ALA A 122 -17.33 -26.10 -21.85
CA ALA A 122 -18.48 -25.37 -21.32
C ALA A 122 -18.45 -25.29 -19.78
N HIS A 123 -18.06 -26.38 -19.11
CA HIS A 123 -17.93 -26.41 -17.66
C HIS A 123 -16.87 -25.43 -17.15
N VAL A 124 -15.68 -25.40 -17.77
CA VAL A 124 -14.61 -24.47 -17.39
C VAL A 124 -15.01 -23.01 -17.66
N GLN A 125 -15.73 -22.76 -18.76
CA GLN A 125 -16.26 -21.42 -19.04
C GLN A 125 -17.29 -20.97 -17.99
N GLN A 126 -18.18 -21.86 -17.57
CA GLN A 126 -19.15 -21.56 -16.50
C GLN A 126 -18.44 -21.30 -15.15
N ARG A 127 -17.43 -22.11 -14.82
CA ARG A 127 -16.60 -21.91 -13.61
C ARG A 127 -15.95 -20.52 -13.62
N LEU A 128 -15.34 -20.13 -14.73
CA LEU A 128 -14.72 -18.80 -14.90
C LEU A 128 -15.72 -17.65 -14.69
N LEU A 129 -16.91 -17.76 -15.28
CA LEU A 129 -17.97 -16.76 -15.09
C LEU A 129 -18.40 -16.65 -13.62
N GLN A 130 -18.56 -17.80 -12.95
CA GLN A 130 -18.94 -17.83 -11.53
C GLN A 130 -17.85 -17.22 -10.65
N THR A 131 -16.58 -17.61 -10.83
CA THR A 131 -15.46 -17.05 -10.05
C THR A 131 -15.33 -15.54 -10.25
N HIS A 132 -15.56 -15.06 -11.48
CA HIS A 132 -15.55 -13.63 -11.76
C HIS A 132 -16.71 -12.89 -11.08
N GLN A 133 -17.90 -13.49 -11.04
CA GLN A 133 -19.04 -12.93 -10.29
C GLN A 133 -18.78 -12.90 -8.79
N ASP A 134 -18.20 -13.96 -8.24
CA ASP A 134 -17.85 -14.06 -6.82
C ASP A 134 -16.81 -13.00 -6.45
N LEU A 135 -15.81 -12.78 -7.31
CA LEU A 135 -14.83 -11.71 -7.14
C LEU A 135 -15.49 -10.33 -7.16
N ASN A 136 -16.36 -10.05 -8.13
CA ASN A 136 -17.07 -8.79 -8.22
C ASN A 136 -17.99 -8.54 -7.01
N ASP A 137 -18.77 -9.54 -6.56
CA ASP A 137 -19.63 -9.40 -5.39
C ASP A 137 -18.78 -9.16 -4.13
N PHE A 138 -17.67 -9.90 -4.00
CA PHE A 138 -16.72 -9.74 -2.92
C PHE A 138 -16.11 -8.32 -2.89
N GLU A 139 -15.61 -7.80 -4.00
CA GLU A 139 -15.04 -6.46 -4.11
C GLU A 139 -16.08 -5.36 -3.86
N SER A 140 -17.30 -5.53 -4.37
CA SER A 140 -18.41 -4.62 -4.11
C SER A 140 -18.79 -4.61 -2.62
N ARG A 141 -18.82 -5.79 -1.98
CA ARG A 141 -19.04 -5.90 -0.53
C ARG A 141 -17.87 -5.34 0.26
N MET A 142 -16.65 -5.47 -0.23
CA MET A 142 -15.48 -4.88 0.39
C MET A 142 -15.56 -3.35 0.29
N THR A 143 -15.86 -2.79 -0.88
CA THR A 143 -15.97 -1.33 -1.04
C THR A 143 -17.14 -0.76 -0.23
N ARG A 144 -18.28 -1.49 -0.16
CA ARG A 144 -19.45 -1.10 0.64
C ARG A 144 -19.26 -1.31 2.16
N ASN A 145 -18.56 -2.37 2.60
CA ASN A 145 -18.46 -2.77 4.02
C ASN A 145 -17.08 -2.55 4.67
N ALA A 146 -16.00 -2.31 3.90
CA ALA A 146 -14.69 -1.93 4.43
C ALA A 146 -14.77 -0.60 5.20
N ALA A 147 -15.79 0.22 4.93
CA ALA A 147 -15.93 1.51 5.55
C ALA A 147 -16.48 1.49 6.99
N THR A 148 -17.02 0.39 7.55
CA THR A 148 -17.53 0.45 8.94
C THR A 148 -17.31 -0.85 9.71
N LEU A 149 -16.30 -0.86 10.58
CA LEU A 149 -16.32 -1.74 11.73
C LEU A 149 -17.34 -1.13 12.71
N HIS A 150 -18.48 -1.79 12.89
CA HIS A 150 -19.48 -1.38 13.88
C HIS A 150 -18.94 -1.58 15.31
N LEU A 151 -18.01 -0.72 15.72
CA LEU A 151 -17.43 -0.65 17.06
C LEU A 151 -18.21 0.32 17.95
N ARG A 152 -19.53 0.43 17.74
CA ARG A 152 -20.39 1.44 18.39
C ARG A 152 -20.12 1.43 19.90
N ASN A 153 -19.57 2.54 20.40
CA ASN A 153 -19.31 2.81 21.81
C ASN A 153 -18.38 1.80 22.52
N GLN A 154 -17.66 0.95 21.78
CA GLN A 154 -16.74 -0.02 22.37
C GLN A 154 -15.34 0.54 22.59
N LEU A 155 -14.99 1.70 22.05
CA LEU A 155 -13.66 2.28 22.22
C LEU A 155 -13.54 3.15 23.49
N ILE A 156 -14.64 3.69 24.00
CA ILE A 156 -14.67 4.50 25.24
C ILE A 156 -15.21 3.63 26.38
N PRO A 157 -14.54 3.52 27.54
CA PRO A 157 -15.03 2.72 28.66
C PRO A 157 -16.43 3.16 29.10
N ASN A 158 -17.31 2.19 29.39
CA ASN A 158 -18.68 2.46 29.85
C ASN A 158 -18.77 3.25 31.17
N LYS A 159 -17.66 3.33 31.93
CA LYS A 159 -17.56 4.06 33.20
C LYS A 159 -17.34 5.56 33.01
N VAL A 160 -16.99 6.02 31.82
CA VAL A 160 -16.92 7.45 31.51
C VAL A 160 -18.34 7.89 31.17
N HIS A 161 -18.89 8.87 31.89
CA HIS A 161 -20.20 9.48 31.62
C HIS A 161 -20.22 10.31 30.31
N SER A 162 -19.69 9.74 29.21
CA SER A 162 -19.64 10.32 27.88
C SER A 162 -20.72 9.70 26.98
N SER A 163 -21.94 9.57 27.51
CA SER A 163 -23.11 9.03 26.77
C SER A 163 -23.43 9.80 25.49
N ARG A 164 -22.83 10.98 25.29
CA ARG A 164 -22.97 11.85 24.13
C ARG A 164 -21.89 11.66 23.04
N ILE A 165 -20.82 10.88 23.28
CA ILE A 165 -19.74 10.68 22.29
C ILE A 165 -19.90 9.31 21.64
N ILE A 166 -20.39 9.31 20.40
CA ILE A 166 -20.44 8.10 19.57
C ILE A 166 -19.23 8.11 18.63
N LEU A 167 -18.36 7.11 18.75
CA LEU A 167 -17.25 6.89 17.83
C LEU A 167 -17.62 5.81 16.80
N ARG A 168 -17.24 6.05 15.55
CA ARG A 168 -17.26 5.07 14.46
C ARG A 168 -15.83 4.78 14.04
N ALA A 169 -15.54 3.51 13.77
CA ALA A 169 -14.27 3.09 13.20
C ALA A 169 -14.49 2.53 11.79
N SER A 170 -13.71 3.03 10.85
CA SER A 170 -13.66 2.58 9.45
C SER A 170 -12.28 1.98 9.17
N LEU A 171 -12.21 1.00 8.27
CA LEU A 171 -10.94 0.54 7.75
C LEU A 171 -10.56 1.42 6.57
N ILE A 172 -9.34 1.98 6.59
CA ILE A 172 -8.77 2.73 5.49
C ILE A 172 -7.58 1.98 4.92
N ILE A 173 -7.50 1.99 3.59
CA ILE A 173 -6.39 1.44 2.82
C ILE A 173 -5.52 2.61 2.35
N LYS A 174 -4.21 2.52 2.59
CA LYS A 174 -3.21 3.41 2.00
C LYS A 174 -2.34 2.62 1.04
N LEU A 175 -2.41 2.97 -0.25
CA LEU A 175 -1.65 2.37 -1.34
C LEU A 175 -0.13 2.39 -1.08
N PRO A 176 0.65 1.44 -1.63
CA PRO A 176 2.08 1.33 -1.34
C PRO A 176 2.85 2.60 -1.72
N VAL A 177 3.87 2.90 -0.92
CA VAL A 177 4.90 3.90 -1.26
C VAL A 177 5.99 3.17 -2.02
N MET A 178 6.43 3.71 -3.15
CA MET A 178 7.41 3.08 -4.03
C MET A 178 8.44 4.09 -4.51
N PHE A 179 9.70 3.68 -4.56
CA PHE A 179 10.75 4.49 -5.14
C PHE A 179 10.50 4.70 -6.63
N ASN A 180 10.58 5.96 -7.04
CA ASN A 180 10.68 6.33 -8.43
C ASN A 180 12.13 6.10 -8.87
N ARG A 181 12.36 4.93 -9.46
CA ARG A 181 13.69 4.47 -9.89
C ARG A 181 14.28 5.32 -11.01
N LEU A 182 13.44 6.04 -11.77
CA LEU A 182 13.87 6.93 -12.86
C LEU A 182 14.31 8.30 -12.34
N LYS A 183 13.67 8.81 -11.28
CA LYS A 183 14.01 10.11 -10.66
C LYS A 183 15.10 9.98 -9.59
N SER A 184 15.26 8.81 -8.99
CA SER A 184 16.32 8.57 -8.01
C SER A 184 17.68 8.50 -8.70
N CYS A 185 18.68 9.19 -8.17
CA CYS A 185 20.01 9.24 -8.77
C CYS A 185 21.13 9.18 -7.73
N VAL A 186 22.32 8.82 -8.19
CA VAL A 186 23.48 8.55 -7.34
C VAL A 186 24.71 9.29 -7.85
N THR A 187 25.56 9.70 -6.92
CA THR A 187 26.89 10.27 -7.17
C THR A 187 27.94 9.48 -6.39
N SER A 188 29.17 9.99 -6.23
CA SER A 188 30.20 9.28 -5.46
C SER A 188 29.93 9.24 -3.96
N ASN A 189 29.23 10.22 -3.40
CA ASN A 189 29.01 10.33 -1.96
C ASN A 189 27.60 10.77 -1.56
N ILE A 190 26.72 10.95 -2.54
CA ILE A 190 25.35 11.40 -2.35
C ILE A 190 24.40 10.53 -3.15
N VAL A 191 23.25 10.19 -2.55
CA VAL A 191 22.11 9.60 -3.24
C VAL A 191 20.91 10.53 -3.09
N HIS A 192 20.24 10.82 -4.20
CA HIS A 192 18.94 11.48 -4.23
C HIS A 192 17.88 10.40 -4.42
N LEU A 193 17.01 10.26 -3.43
CA LEU A 193 15.90 9.33 -3.44
C LEU A 193 14.61 10.10 -3.75
N HIS A 194 13.77 9.52 -4.60
CA HIS A 194 12.43 10.01 -4.86
C HIS A 194 11.45 8.85 -4.79
N TRP A 195 10.26 9.07 -4.25
CA TRP A 195 9.20 8.07 -4.16
C TRP A 195 7.83 8.68 -4.40
N GLU A 196 6.89 7.82 -4.71
CA GLU A 196 5.50 8.17 -4.98
C GLU A 196 4.56 7.17 -4.28
N VAL A 197 3.30 7.55 -4.14
CA VAL A 197 2.24 6.63 -3.72
C VAL A 197 1.56 6.13 -4.98
N ALA A 198 1.41 4.81 -5.11
CA ALA A 198 0.77 4.21 -6.28
C ALA A 198 -0.60 4.87 -6.56
N ASP A 199 -0.87 5.14 -7.83
CA ASP A 199 -2.10 5.76 -8.35
C ASP A 199 -2.52 7.12 -7.74
N MET A 200 -1.65 7.77 -6.96
CA MET A 200 -1.88 9.14 -6.51
C MET A 200 -1.29 10.13 -7.50
N GLN A 201 -2.17 10.90 -8.13
CA GLN A 201 -1.79 12.01 -9.02
C GLN A 201 -1.28 13.25 -8.26
N SER A 202 -1.47 13.32 -6.93
CA SER A 202 -1.07 14.46 -6.11
C SER A 202 -0.46 14.02 -4.79
N GLU A 203 0.66 14.65 -4.43
CA GLU A 203 1.37 14.45 -3.18
C GLU A 203 0.56 15.00 -1.99
N ASP A 204 0.20 14.13 -1.06
CA ASP A 204 -0.38 14.53 0.23
C ASP A 204 0.75 14.90 1.19
N LEU A 205 0.85 16.18 1.52
CA LEU A 205 1.92 16.76 2.36
C LEU A 205 1.81 16.39 3.85
N ASN A 206 0.72 15.74 4.26
CA ASN A 206 0.52 15.34 5.65
C ASN A 206 1.04 13.93 5.99
N GLN A 207 1.82 13.32 5.08
CA GLN A 207 2.37 11.99 5.29
C GLN A 207 3.83 12.05 5.73
N GLU A 208 4.15 11.28 6.77
CA GLU A 208 5.51 11.08 7.23
C GLU A 208 6.07 9.75 6.72
N PHE A 209 7.28 9.80 6.18
CA PHE A 209 8.00 8.66 5.66
C PHE A 209 9.26 8.41 6.49
N LYS A 210 9.53 7.13 6.73
CA LYS A 210 10.74 6.63 7.38
C LYS A 210 11.64 6.05 6.30
N ILE A 211 12.85 6.58 6.24
CA ILE A 211 13.92 6.10 5.35
C ILE A 211 14.94 5.36 6.20
N HIS A 212 15.39 4.21 5.70
CA HIS A 212 16.45 3.44 6.31
C HIS A 212 17.51 3.10 5.26
N VAL A 213 18.76 3.36 5.61
CA VAL A 213 19.93 3.17 4.76
C VAL A 213 20.84 2.14 5.41
N LYS A 214 21.24 1.14 4.62
CA LYS A 214 22.12 0.06 5.04
C LYS A 214 23.26 -0.10 4.03
N SER A 215 24.50 -0.06 4.51
CA SER A 215 25.67 -0.42 3.68
C SER A 215 25.68 -1.93 3.41
N LEU A 216 25.82 -2.32 2.15
CA LEU A 216 25.96 -3.71 1.73
C LEU A 216 27.46 -4.05 1.63
N HIS A 217 27.82 -5.21 2.17
CA HIS A 217 29.21 -5.68 2.25
C HIS A 217 30.16 -4.68 2.95
N PRO A 218 29.90 -4.33 4.23
CA PRO A 218 30.84 -3.52 5.00
C PRO A 218 32.18 -4.25 5.07
N THR A 219 33.27 -3.51 4.88
CA THR A 219 34.61 -4.09 5.11
C THR A 219 34.80 -4.43 6.59
N SER A 220 35.73 -5.32 6.96
CA SER A 220 35.97 -5.71 8.36
C SER A 220 36.30 -4.55 9.31
N ALA A 221 36.75 -3.41 8.77
CA ALA A 221 36.98 -2.16 9.50
C ALA A 221 35.75 -1.24 9.59
N GLU A 222 34.67 -1.55 8.87
CA GLU A 222 33.44 -0.78 8.78
C GLU A 222 32.37 -1.48 9.62
N LYS A 223 31.84 -0.83 10.65
CA LYS A 223 30.61 -1.30 11.29
C LYS A 223 29.47 -1.27 10.27
N GLU A 224 28.52 -2.18 10.40
CA GLU A 224 27.28 -2.14 9.63
C GLU A 224 26.59 -0.79 9.88
N GLU A 225 26.74 0.12 8.92
CA GLU A 225 26.25 1.49 9.05
C GLU A 225 24.77 1.48 8.66
N VAL A 226 23.94 1.49 9.71
CA VAL A 226 22.49 1.59 9.62
C VAL A 226 22.10 2.99 10.07
N SER A 227 21.55 3.78 9.15
CA SER A 227 21.01 5.10 9.47
C SER A 227 19.52 5.17 9.18
N GLN A 228 18.81 5.94 10.00
CA GLN A 228 17.36 6.08 9.90
C GLN A 228 16.97 7.55 10.02
N SER A 229 16.08 8.00 9.15
CA SER A 229 15.52 9.35 9.19
C SER A 229 14.01 9.34 8.96
N VAL A 230 13.34 10.42 9.39
CA VAL A 230 11.91 10.66 9.15
C VAL A 230 11.79 11.99 8.40
N CYS A 231 10.93 12.03 7.38
CA CYS A 231 10.69 13.22 6.57
C CYS A 231 9.22 13.36 6.16
N LYS A 232 8.80 14.59 5.81
CA LYS A 232 7.49 14.95 5.27
C LYS A 232 7.57 15.36 3.79
N SER A 233 8.52 14.77 3.06
CA SER A 233 8.70 15.00 1.62
C SER A 233 8.60 13.68 0.86
N TYR A 234 8.47 13.76 -0.45
CA TYR A 234 8.52 12.64 -1.39
C TYR A 234 9.93 12.43 -1.98
N ASP A 235 10.89 13.21 -1.50
CA ASP A 235 12.30 13.12 -1.85
C ASP A 235 13.22 13.34 -0.63
N VAL A 236 14.41 12.75 -0.67
CA VAL A 236 15.47 13.05 0.29
C VAL A 236 16.85 12.89 -0.32
N GLN A 237 17.79 13.70 0.16
CA GLN A 237 19.20 13.57 -0.16
C GLN A 237 19.95 12.91 1.00
N VAL A 238 20.54 11.73 0.75
CA VAL A 238 21.44 11.05 1.69
C VAL A 238 22.87 11.41 1.31
N LYS A 239 23.59 12.05 2.23
CA LYS A 239 24.95 12.57 2.02
C LYS A 239 25.99 11.74 2.78
N ASN A 240 27.26 12.00 2.50
CA ASN A 240 28.42 11.42 3.18
C ASN A 240 28.53 9.89 3.03
N LEU A 241 27.96 9.35 1.95
CA LEU A 241 28.14 7.94 1.59
C LEU A 241 29.57 7.71 1.11
N LYS A 242 30.07 6.50 1.32
CA LYS A 242 31.39 6.11 0.84
C LYS A 242 31.34 5.82 -0.66
N PRO A 243 32.31 6.31 -1.45
CA PRO A 243 32.44 5.99 -2.87
C PRO A 243 32.68 4.51 -3.14
N ASN A 244 32.25 4.04 -4.30
CA ASN A 244 32.44 2.65 -4.76
C ASN A 244 31.87 1.61 -3.78
N ARG A 245 30.66 1.86 -3.26
CA ARG A 245 29.94 0.99 -2.32
C ARG A 245 28.51 0.77 -2.76
N TYR A 246 27.94 -0.34 -2.31
CA TYR A 246 26.53 -0.67 -2.49
C TYR A 246 25.77 -0.30 -1.23
N TYR A 247 24.63 0.34 -1.39
CA TYR A 247 23.73 0.70 -0.30
C TYR A 247 22.32 0.22 -0.62
N GLU A 248 21.67 -0.38 0.36
CA GLU A 248 20.24 -0.64 0.36
C GLU A 248 19.52 0.52 1.02
N PHE A 249 18.56 1.08 0.31
CA PHE A 249 17.66 2.12 0.79
C PHE A 249 16.26 1.53 0.89
N SER A 250 15.56 1.84 1.96
CA SER A 250 14.17 1.43 2.17
C SER A 250 13.30 2.62 2.54
N VAL A 251 12.09 2.66 1.99
CA VAL A 251 11.08 3.69 2.27
C VAL A 251 9.77 3.06 2.70
N ARG A 252 9.15 3.67 3.72
CA ARG A 252 7.83 3.29 4.19
C ARG A 252 7.17 4.45 4.92
N ARG A 253 5.85 4.37 5.15
CA ARG A 253 5.15 5.28 6.05
C ARG A 253 5.55 5.04 7.51
N VAL A 254 5.57 6.13 8.28
CA VAL A 254 5.70 6.06 9.74
C VAL A 254 4.50 5.32 10.33
N ASP A 255 4.75 4.50 11.35
CA ASP A 255 3.69 3.80 12.07
C ASP A 255 2.96 4.79 12.97
N ILE A 256 1.64 4.87 12.78
CA ILE A 256 0.76 5.60 13.68
C ILE A 256 -0.05 4.62 14.53
N ILE A 257 -0.62 5.11 15.62
CA ILE A 257 -1.32 4.30 16.62
C ILE A 257 -2.45 3.43 16.03
N THR A 258 -3.08 3.89 14.94
CA THR A 258 -4.19 3.22 14.26
C THR A 258 -3.78 2.19 13.20
N LEU A 259 -2.49 1.97 12.97
CA LEU A 259 -2.02 0.97 12.02
C LEU A 259 -2.52 -0.43 12.41
N VAL A 260 -3.24 -1.07 11.50
CA VAL A 260 -3.79 -2.43 11.65
C VAL A 260 -2.81 -3.46 11.11
N SER A 261 -2.38 -3.27 9.86
CA SER A 261 -1.44 -4.16 9.18
C SER A 261 -0.53 -3.34 8.28
N ARG A 262 0.78 -3.55 8.44
CA ARG A 262 1.80 -3.08 7.50
C ARG A 262 2.15 -4.25 6.60
N GLN A 263 2.06 -4.03 5.29
CA GLN A 263 2.43 -5.03 4.30
C GLN A 263 3.65 -4.65 3.45
N TRP A 264 4.01 -3.36 3.36
CA TRP A 264 4.99 -2.92 2.37
C TRP A 264 6.05 -1.96 2.89
N THR A 265 7.26 -2.17 2.37
CA THR A 265 8.43 -1.30 2.47
C THR A 265 9.14 -1.50 1.15
N ASP A 266 9.18 -0.46 0.29
CA ASP A 266 9.91 -0.58 -0.97
C ASP A 266 11.40 -0.44 -0.68
N THR A 267 12.22 -1.19 -1.43
CA THR A 267 13.67 -1.18 -1.31
C THR A 267 14.31 -0.97 -2.67
N ILE A 268 15.40 -0.22 -2.69
CA ILE A 268 16.28 -0.09 -3.86
C ILE A 268 17.73 -0.23 -3.42
N ILE A 269 18.54 -0.84 -4.28
CA ILE A 269 19.99 -0.94 -4.09
C ILE A 269 20.65 -0.03 -5.11
N LEU A 270 21.51 0.87 -4.63
CA LEU A 270 22.26 1.79 -5.47
C LEU A 270 23.76 1.68 -5.18
N ALA A 271 24.56 1.79 -6.23
CA ALA A 271 26.01 1.79 -6.15
C ALA A 271 26.53 3.22 -6.27
N THR A 272 27.33 3.68 -5.30
CA THR A 272 28.01 4.97 -5.38
C THR A 272 29.16 4.91 -6.38
N PHE A 273 29.36 5.98 -7.14
CA PHE A 273 30.45 6.03 -8.11
C PHE A 273 31.82 6.07 -7.41
N PRO A 274 32.88 5.55 -8.05
CA PRO A 274 34.25 5.79 -7.60
C PRO A 274 34.55 7.29 -7.56
N ASN A 275 35.41 7.72 -6.63
CA ASN A 275 35.93 9.08 -6.69
C ASN A 275 36.71 9.26 -8.00
N LYS A 276 36.38 10.32 -8.75
CA LYS A 276 37.23 10.77 -9.85
C LYS A 276 38.55 11.21 -9.21
N LYS A 277 39.63 10.45 -9.39
CA LYS A 277 40.97 10.93 -9.04
C LYS A 277 41.22 12.20 -9.85
N PRO A 278 41.76 13.28 -9.27
CA PRO A 278 42.28 14.37 -10.09
C PRO A 278 43.35 13.78 -11.02
N GLN A 279 43.15 13.89 -12.33
CA GLN A 279 44.19 13.66 -13.31
C GLN A 279 45.29 14.70 -13.01
N GLN A 280 46.37 14.26 -12.38
CA GLN A 280 47.61 15.03 -12.40
C GLN A 280 48.09 15.00 -13.85
N PHE A 281 47.94 16.12 -14.57
CA PHE A 281 48.71 16.37 -15.77
C PHE A 281 50.18 16.34 -15.35
N GLY A 282 50.95 15.41 -15.92
CA GLY A 282 52.38 15.31 -15.68
C GLY A 282 53.07 16.61 -16.04
N GLU A 283 53.87 17.13 -15.12
CA GLU A 283 54.86 18.15 -15.42
C GLU A 283 55.79 17.61 -16.50
N VAL A 284 55.83 18.33 -17.63
CA VAL A 284 56.84 18.19 -18.65
C VAL A 284 58.18 18.54 -18.00
N SER A 285 59.10 17.58 -17.96
CA SER A 285 60.50 17.84 -17.68
C SER A 285 61.05 18.81 -18.73
N ALA A 286 61.42 20.00 -18.31
CA ALA A 286 62.42 20.80 -19.01
C ALA A 286 63.79 20.40 -18.44
N GLY A 287 64.52 19.60 -19.21
CA GLY A 287 65.94 19.37 -19.04
C GLY A 287 66.67 19.99 -20.22
N ASP A 288 67.61 20.88 -19.88
CA ASP A 288 68.68 21.54 -20.66
C ASP A 288 68.33 22.44 -21.85
#